data_AF-A0A925QW26-F1
#
_entry.id   AF-A0A925QW26-F1
#
_cell.length_a   1.000
_cell.length_b   1.000
_cell.length_c   1.000
_cell.angle_alpha   90.00
_cell.angle_beta   90.00
_cell.angle_gamma   90.00
#
_symmetry.space_group_name_H-M   'P 1'
#
loop_
_entity.id
_entity.type
_entity.pdbx_description
1 polymer ?
#
loop_
_entity_poly.entity_id
_entity_poly.type
_entity_poly.pdbx_seq_one_letter_code
_entity_poly.pdbx_strand_id
1 'polypeptide(L)' 'MQSVSNRYAQAVIIEVKEITNHEGTSYRVLLEQKEKKYSVKFSSLGDVTEAVKLRKK' A
#
# COMPACT_ATOMS: atom_id res chain seq x y z
N MET A 1 0.05 6.82 -13.58
CA MET A 1 -0.80 6.59 -12.38
C MET A 1 -1.71 5.36 -12.51
N GLN A 2 -1.40 4.35 -13.34
CA GLN A 2 -2.36 3.28 -13.70
C GLN A 2 -2.06 1.90 -13.06
N SER A 3 -0.89 1.72 -12.46
CA SER A 3 -0.40 0.38 -12.04
C SER A 3 -1.06 -0.15 -10.76
N VAL A 4 -1.58 0.72 -9.88
CA VAL A 4 -2.25 0.31 -8.64
C VAL A 4 -3.67 -0.19 -8.90
N SER A 5 -4.32 0.35 -9.93
CA SER A 5 -5.75 0.17 -10.18
C SER A 5 -6.16 -1.27 -10.48
N ASN A 6 -5.31 -2.08 -11.12
CA ASN A 6 -5.73 -3.42 -11.53
C ASN A 6 -5.53 -4.50 -10.45
N ARG A 7 -4.51 -4.38 -9.59
CA ARG A 7 -4.19 -5.41 -8.59
C ARG A 7 -5.08 -5.30 -7.33
N TYR A 8 -5.55 -4.08 -7.05
CA TYR A 8 -6.32 -3.74 -5.86
C TYR A 8 -7.69 -3.12 -6.20
N ALA A 9 -8.24 -3.39 -7.39
CA ALA A 9 -9.47 -2.79 -7.91
C ALA A 9 -10.70 -2.90 -6.97
N GLN A 10 -10.72 -3.92 -6.10
CA GLN A 10 -11.76 -4.15 -5.10
C GLN A 10 -11.23 -4.08 -3.65
N ALA A 11 -10.09 -3.44 -3.44
CA ALA A 11 -9.53 -3.30 -2.11
C ALA A 11 -10.10 -2.08 -1.41
N VAL A 12 -10.49 -2.25 -0.14
CA VAL A 12 -10.87 -1.15 0.75
C VAL A 12 -9.60 -0.61 1.38
N ILE A 13 -9.32 0.68 1.20
CA ILE A 13 -8.22 1.35 1.88
C ILE A 13 -8.61 1.55 3.34
N ILE A 14 -7.80 1.02 4.26
CA ILE A 14 -8.01 1.14 5.70
C ILE A 14 -7.25 2.36 6.24
N GLU A 15 -5.98 2.50 5.83
CA GLU A 15 -5.10 3.55 6.35
C GLU A 15 -4.09 3.95 5.28
N VAL A 16 -3.77 5.23 5.23
CA VAL A 16 -2.67 5.78 4.43
C VAL A 16 -1.76 6.56 5.37
N LYS A 17 -0.47 6.21 5.37
CA LYS A 17 0.55 6.86 6.17
C LYS A 17 1.67 7.36 5.27
N GLU A 18 1.89 8.67 5.28
CA GLU A 18 3.10 9.25 4.70
C GLU A 18 4.29 9.00 5.65
N ILE A 19 5.41 8.58 5.07
CA ILE A 19 6.68 8.40 5.75
C ILE A 19 7.69 9.25 5.00
N THR A 20 7.96 10.44 5.54
CA THR A 20 8.97 11.35 5.01
C THR A 20 10.22 11.24 5.87
N ASN A 21 11.34 10.86 5.25
CA ASN A 21 12.65 10.76 5.88
C ASN A 21 13.72 11.50 5.05
N HIS A 22 14.97 11.48 5.52
CA HIS A 22 16.07 12.20 4.87
C HIS A 22 16.43 11.65 3.48
N GLU A 23 15.98 10.44 3.14
CA GLU A 23 16.16 9.79 1.82
C GLU A 23 14.99 10.08 0.87
N GLY A 24 13.87 10.57 1.37
CA GLY A 24 12.71 10.99 0.59
C GLY A 24 11.36 10.65 1.24
N THR A 25 10.30 10.77 0.45
CA THR A 25 8.92 10.45 0.87
C THR A 25 8.51 9.09 0.34
N SER A 26 7.95 8.27 1.21
CA SER A 26 7.30 7.00 0.88
C SER A 26 5.89 6.99 1.48
N TYR A 27 5.00 6.21 0.88
CA TYR A 27 3.64 6.04 1.40
C TYR A 27 3.44 4.59 1.82
N ARG A 28 2.81 4.36 2.96
CA ARG A 28 2.37 3.04 3.39
C ARG A 28 0.86 3.01 3.39
N VAL A 29 0.28 2.09 2.65
CA VAL A 29 -1.17 1.90 2.54
C VAL A 29 -1.53 0.54 3.12
N LEU A 30 -2.43 0.54 4.09
CA LEU A 30 -3.11 -0.66 4.54
C LEU A 30 -4.40 -0.81 3.74
N LEU A 31 -4.55 -1.95 3.09
CA LEU A 31 -5.72 -2.26 2.29
C LEU A 31 -6.26 -3.64 2.64
N GLU A 32 -7.57 -3.81 2.54
CA GLU A 32 -8.25 -5.09 2.72
C GLU A 32 -8.91 -5.53 1.42
N GLN A 33 -8.66 -6.76 1.01
CA GLN A 33 -9.24 -7.36 -0.19
C GLN A 33 -9.61 -8.81 0.12
N LYS A 34 -10.89 -9.18 -0.11
CA LYS A 34 -11.38 -10.55 0.13
C LYS A 34 -11.02 -11.06 1.54
N GLU A 35 -11.28 -10.22 2.55
CA GLU A 35 -11.00 -10.49 3.98
C GLU A 35 -9.51 -10.66 4.34
N LYS A 36 -8.59 -10.35 3.42
CA LYS A 36 -7.15 -10.36 3.65
C LYS A 36 -6.64 -8.93 3.73
N LYS A 37 -5.88 -8.64 4.79
CA LYS A 37 -5.21 -7.35 4.94
C LYS A 37 -3.83 -7.39 4.30
N TYR A 38 -3.48 -6.31 3.63
CA TYR A 38 -2.19 -6.11 2.98
C TYR A 38 -1.63 -4.76 3.41
N SER A 39 -0.32 -4.73 3.62
CA SER A 39 0.46 -3.52 3.82
C SER A 39 1.29 -3.30 2.58
N VAL A 40 1.02 -2.25 1.82
CA VAL A 40 1.73 -1.92 0.59
C VAL A 40 2.51 -0.64 0.79
N LYS A 41 3.79 -0.65 0.47
CA LYS A 41 4.65 0.53 0.47
C LYS A 41 4.83 1.03 -0.96
N PHE A 42 4.67 2.34 -1.12
CA PHE A 42 4.85 3.05 -2.37
C PHE A 42 6.00 4.04 -2.24
N SER A 43 6.75 4.22 -3.32
CA SER A 43 7.65 5.36 -3.47
C SER A 43 6.86 6.66 -3.70
N SER A 44 7.54 7.79 -3.61
CA SER A 44 6.99 9.10 -3.97
C SER A 44 6.48 9.19 -5.41
N LEU A 45 6.95 8.31 -6.30
CA LEU A 45 6.55 8.22 -7.71
C LEU A 45 5.32 7.32 -7.93
N GLY A 46 4.83 6.65 -6.88
CA GLY A 46 3.70 5.74 -6.94
C GLY A 46 4.05 4.30 -7.33
N ASP A 47 5.34 3.96 -7.40
CA ASP A 47 5.80 2.59 -7.61
C ASP A 47 5.65 1.78 -6.32
N VAL A 48 5.17 0.54 -6.43
CA VAL A 48 5.11 -0.39 -5.30
C VAL A 48 6.52 -0.89 -5.01
N THR A 49 7.06 -0.49 -3.86
CA THR A 49 8.38 -0.96 -3.39
C THR A 49 8.27 -2.19 -2.52
N GLU A 50 7.12 -2.38 -1.84
CA GLU A 50 6.90 -3.55 -0.98
C GLU A 50 5.41 -3.87 -0.88
N ALA A 51 5.06 -5.16 -0.80
CA ALA A 51 3.69 -5.61 -0.55
C ALA A 51 3.69 -6.84 0.36
N VAL A 52 3.22 -6.67 1.59
CA VAL A 52 3.20 -7.72 2.61
C VAL A 52 1.77 -8.08 2.95
N LYS A 53 1.43 -9.37 2.92
CA LYS A 53 0.14 -9.86 3.41
C LYS A 53 0.19 -9.99 4.93
N LEU A 54 -0.71 -9.29 5.63
CA LEU A 54 -0.87 -9.41 7.07
C LEU A 54 -1.77 -10.62 7.37
N ARG A 55 -1.24 -11.63 8.06
CA ARG A 55 -2.07 -12.71 8.61
C ARG A 55 -2.82 -12.17 9.82
N LYS A 56 -4.14 -12.44 9.91
CA LYS A 56 -4.88 -12.26 11.17
C LYS A 56 -4.18 -13.12 12.23
N LYS A 57 -3.82 -12.48 13.34
CA LYS A 57 -3.22 -13.12 14.52
C LYS A 57 -4.29 -13.88 15.29
#